data_AF-A0A523YW82-F1
#
_entry.id   AF-A0A523YW82-F1
#
_cell.length_a   1.000
_cell.length_b   1.000
_cell.length_c   1.000
_cell.angle_alpha   90.00
_cell.angle_beta   90.00
_cell.angle_gamma   90.00
#
_symmetry.space_group_name_H-M   'P 1'
#
loop_
_entity.id
_entity.type
_entity.pdbx_description
1 polymer ?
#
loop_
_entity_poly.entity_id
_entity_poly.type
_entity_poly.pdbx_seq_one_letter_code
_entity_poly.pdbx_strand_id
1 'polypeptide(L)' 'YKIIDVDGVRIVFDDGWGLVRASNTQPVLVLRFEALSKERLDEIRAIIESAIDRYR' A
#
# COMPACT_ATOMS: atom_id res chain seq x y z
N TYR A 1 -1.09 6.96 10.66
CA TYR A 1 -2.08 6.06 10.04
C TYR A 1 -2.23 4.82 10.87
N LYS A 2 -3.44 4.21 10.91
CA LYS A 2 -3.60 2.89 11.54
C LYS A 2 -2.92 1.87 10.63
N ILE A 3 -2.06 1.03 11.21
CA ILE A 3 -1.32 -0.01 10.50
C ILE A 3 -1.84 -1.37 10.96
N ILE A 4 -2.03 -2.27 10.02
CA ILE A 4 -2.37 -3.68 10.23
C ILE A 4 -1.28 -4.51 9.57
N ASP A 5 -0.56 -5.31 10.36
CA ASP A 5 0.69 -5.99 9.99
C ASP A 5 0.58 -7.53 9.99
N VAL A 6 -0.65 -8.06 9.95
CA VAL A 6 -0.93 -9.50 10.01
C VAL A 6 -0.50 -10.24 8.73
N ASP A 7 -0.68 -9.62 7.56
CA ASP A 7 -0.35 -10.21 6.25
C ASP A 7 0.19 -9.12 5.32
N GLY A 8 1.49 -8.83 5.47
CA GLY A 8 2.12 -7.64 4.92
C GLY A 8 1.79 -6.40 5.73
N VAL A 9 1.76 -5.24 5.10
CA VAL A 9 1.47 -3.95 5.72
C VAL A 9 0.26 -3.34 5.05
N ARG A 10 -0.85 -3.24 5.80
CA ARG A 10 -2.03 -2.47 5.39
C ARG A 10 -2.08 -1.17 6.17
N ILE A 11 -2.09 -0.06 5.43
CA ILE A 11 -2.17 1.30 5.96
C ILE A 11 -3.58 1.81 5.70
N VAL A 12 -4.28 2.21 6.76
CA VAL A 12 -5.62 2.78 6.68
C VAL A 12 -5.53 4.29 6.84
N PHE A 13 -6.05 5.00 5.84
CA PHE A 13 -6.26 6.44 5.80
C PHE A 13 -7.75 6.72 6.04
N ASP A 14 -8.11 7.96 6.38
CA ASP A 14 -9.50 8.32 6.61
C ASP A 14 -10.35 8.24 5.32
N ASP A 15 -9.70 8.34 4.16
CA ASP A 15 -10.31 8.43 2.83
C ASP A 15 -9.82 7.34 1.85
N GLY A 16 -9.17 6.30 2.37
CA GLY A 16 -8.63 5.21 1.56
C GLY A 16 -7.75 4.24 2.33
N TRP A 17 -7.15 3.30 1.62
CA TRP A 17 -6.19 2.36 2.19
C TRP A 17 -5.17 1.89 1.15
N GLY A 18 -4.02 1.44 1.64
CA GLY A 18 -3.00 0.77 0.85
C GLY A 18 -2.56 -0.54 1.50
N LEU A 19 -2.26 -1.55 0.71
CA LEU A 19 -1.74 -2.85 1.13
C LEU A 19 -0.46 -3.16 0.36
N VAL A 20 0.56 -3.58 1.08
CA VAL A 20 1.80 -4.15 0.52
C VAL A 20 2.03 -5.49 1.19
N ARG A 21 2.12 -6.57 0.42
CA ARG A 21 2.44 -7.90 0.96
C ARG A 21 3.34 -8.68 0.02
N ALA A 22 4.06 -9.65 0.58
CA ALA A 22 4.70 -10.67 -0.25
C ALA A 22 3.63 -11.59 -0.85
N SER A 23 3.83 -12.01 -2.10
CA SER A 23 3.05 -13.09 -2.69
C SER A 23 3.44 -14.42 -2.05
N ASN A 24 2.44 -15.28 -1.80
CA ASN A 24 2.68 -16.59 -1.20
C ASN A 24 3.20 -17.61 -2.21
N THR A 25 3.00 -17.38 -3.51
CA THR A 25 3.25 -18.38 -4.56
C THR A 25 4.27 -17.94 -5.61
N GLN A 26 4.64 -16.66 -5.62
CA GLN A 26 5.57 -16.09 -6.60
C GLN A 26 6.53 -15.11 -5.90
N PRO A 27 7.77 -14.94 -6.39
CA PRO A 27 8.74 -14.01 -5.80
C PRO A 27 8.43 -12.55 -6.22
N VAL A 28 7.25 -12.06 -5.85
CA VAL A 28 6.76 -10.72 -6.18
C VAL A 28 6.11 -10.06 -4.97
N LEU A 29 6.17 -8.72 -4.92
CA LEU A 29 5.36 -7.92 -4.00
C LEU A 29 4.01 -7.61 -4.64
N VAL A 30 2.94 -7.77 -3.87
CA VAL A 30 1.57 -7.41 -4.26
C VAL A 30 1.20 -6.10 -3.58
N LEU A 31 0.82 -5.11 -4.40
CA LEU A 31 0.38 -3.81 -3.94
C LEU A 31 -1.08 -3.60 -4.36
N ARG A 32 -1.91 -3.08 -3.44
CA ARG A 32 -3.30 -2.69 -3.71
C ARG A 32 -3.60 -1.36 -3.03
N PHE A 33 -4.39 -0.52 -3.71
CA PHE A 33 -4.77 0.79 -3.23
C PHE A 33 -6.25 1.04 -3.52
N GLU A 34 -6.91 1.75 -2.63
CA GLU A 34 -8.30 2.18 -2.79
C GLU A 34 -8.46 3.55 -2.13
N ALA A 35 -9.23 4.43 -2.76
CA ALA A 35 -9.53 5.76 -2.24
C ALA A 35 -10.87 6.26 -2.78
N LEU A 36 -11.43 7.27 -2.13
CA LEU A 36 -12.70 7.89 -2.52
C LEU A 36 -12.61 8.77 -3.78
N SER A 37 -11.41 9.21 -4.18
CA SER A 37 -11.17 9.95 -5.42
C SER A 37 -9.93 9.46 -6.14
N LYS A 38 -9.83 9.81 -7.43
CA LYS A 38 -8.69 9.41 -8.26
C LYS A 38 -7.40 10.11 -7.82
N GLU A 39 -7.50 11.38 -7.47
CA GLU A 39 -6.40 12.19 -6.96
C GLU A 39 -5.84 11.57 -5.68
N ARG A 40 -6.73 11.18 -4.77
CA ARG A 40 -6.33 10.57 -3.50
C ARG A 40 -5.74 9.17 -3.67
N LEU A 41 -6.26 8.40 -4.62
CA LEU A 41 -5.70 7.10 -4.97
C LEU A 41 -4.24 7.24 -5.43
N ASP A 42 -3.97 8.24 -6.28
CA ASP A 42 -2.64 8.49 -6.82
C ASP A 42 -1.67 9.01 -5.73
N GLU A 43 -2.15 9.82 -4.78
CA GLU A 43 -1.39 10.22 -3.59
C GLU A 43 -1.01 9.02 -2.71
N ILE A 44 -1.98 8.17 -2.35
CA ILE A 44 -1.74 6.98 -1.51
C ILE A 44 -0.75 6.04 -2.19
N ARG A 45 -0.91 5.84 -3.50
CA ARG A 45 0.02 5.06 -4.31
C ARG A 45 1.43 5.63 -4.26
N ALA A 46 1.59 6.93 -4.51
CA ALA A 46 2.89 7.59 -4.54
C ALA A 46 3.62 7.51 -3.18
N ILE A 47 2.89 7.67 -2.07
CA ILE A 47 3.44 7.54 -0.71
C ILE A 47 4.06 6.15 -0.51
N ILE A 48 3.34 5.10 -0.93
CA ILE A 48 3.76 3.72 -0.71
C ILE A 48 4.88 3.31 -1.67
N GLU A 49 4.78 3.65 -2.95
CA GLU A 49 5.84 3.38 -3.93
C GLU A 49 7.14 4.11 -3.56
N SER A 50 7.06 5.38 -3.12
CA SER A 50 8.24 6.12 -2.64
C SER A 50 8.86 5.49 -1.39
N ALA A 51 8.06 4.91 -0.50
CA ALA A 51 8.58 4.21 0.67
C ALA A 51 9.33 2.94 0.29
N ILE A 52 8.83 2.19 -0.71
CA ILE A 52 9.47 0.96 -1.20
C ILE A 52 10.78 1.26 -1.93
N ASP A 53 10.81 2.33 -2.74
CA ASP A 53 11.98 2.71 -3.53
C ASP A 53 13.22 3.00 -2.66
N ARG A 54 13.02 3.41 -1.39
CA ARG A 54 14.11 3.59 -0.42
C ARG A 54 14.84 2.31 -0.03
N TYR A 55 14.19 1.15 -0.21
CA TYR A 55 14.72 -0.16 0.16
C TYR A 55 14.98 -1.03 -1.07
N ARG A 56 14.92 -0.44 -2.25
CA ARG A 56 15.14 -1.10 -3.53
C ARG A 56 16.63 -1.26 -3.85
#